data_AF-A0A2B9Q177-F1
#
_entry.id   AF-A0A2B9Q177-F1
#
_cell.length_a   1.000
_cell.length_b   1.000
_cell.length_c   1.000
_cell.angle_alpha   90.00
_cell.angle_beta   90.00
_cell.angle_gamma   90.00
#
_symmetry.space_group_name_H-M   'P 1'
#
loop_
_entity.id
_entity.type
_entity.pdbx_description
1 polymer ?
#
loop_
_entity_poly.entity_id
_entity_poly.type
_entity_poly.pdbx_seq_one_letter_code
_entity_poly.pdbx_strand_id
1 'polypeptide(L)'
;MFRNVCNCLSISRHLTLVSYENYYNTLFFLKQSALFILSSTSLDYMMKLSVWEGGMTLAKVQIKVNDNGSFRVTGDVELVDSQGNVFPAKPAFSLCRCGLSKNMPYCDASHKGKFESVVRAPEAE
;
A
#
# COMPACT_ATOMS: atom_id res chain seq x y z
N MET A 1 -47.81 -27.53 -8.71
CA MET A 1 -48.93 -27.40 -9.68
C MET A 1 -49.90 -26.35 -9.16
N PHE A 2 -49.69 -25.07 -9.50
CA PHE A 2 -50.73 -24.06 -9.32
C PHE A 2 -51.40 -23.82 -10.66
N ARG A 3 -52.69 -24.15 -10.73
CA ARG A 3 -53.58 -23.77 -11.82
C ARG A 3 -53.88 -22.28 -11.70
N ASN A 4 -53.91 -21.66 -12.87
CA ASN A 4 -54.26 -20.28 -13.17
C ASN A 4 -55.48 -19.77 -12.40
N VAL A 5 -55.36 -18.54 -11.91
CA VAL A 5 -56.49 -17.72 -11.44
C VAL A 5 -56.55 -16.48 -12.33
N CYS A 6 -57.75 -16.29 -12.87
CA CYS A 6 -58.42 -15.04 -13.25
C CYS A 6 -57.77 -14.08 -14.24
N ASN A 7 -58.41 -14.11 -15.40
CA ASN A 7 -58.63 -13.04 -16.35
C ASN A 7 -59.35 -11.84 -15.70
N CYS A 8 -59.29 -10.70 -16.41
CA CYS A 8 -60.34 -9.67 -16.53
C CYS A 8 -60.14 -8.32 -15.78
N LEU A 9 -59.76 -7.31 -16.58
CA LEU A 9 -60.28 -5.93 -16.65
C LEU A 9 -60.11 -5.03 -15.40
N SER A 10 -59.61 -3.79 -15.47
CA SER A 10 -59.89 -2.76 -16.47
C SER A 10 -59.03 -1.49 -16.23
N ILE A 11 -58.88 -0.72 -17.30
CA ILE A 11 -58.71 0.75 -17.35
C ILE A 11 -57.31 1.32 -17.09
N SER A 12 -56.60 1.41 -18.23
CA SER A 12 -55.64 2.41 -18.69
C SER A 12 -55.52 3.71 -17.88
N ARG A 13 -54.33 3.94 -17.31
CA ARG A 13 -53.81 5.28 -17.00
C ARG A 13 -52.42 5.42 -17.62
N HIS A 14 -52.35 6.25 -18.66
CA HIS A 14 -51.14 6.94 -19.09
C HIS A 14 -50.49 7.66 -17.90
N LEU A 15 -49.23 7.35 -17.62
CA LEU A 15 -48.13 8.33 -17.57
C LEU A 15 -46.85 7.59 -17.20
N THR A 16 -45.92 7.65 -18.14
CA THR A 16 -44.63 7.01 -18.22
C THR A 16 -43.69 7.49 -17.13
N LEU A 17 -43.44 6.64 -16.14
CA LEU A 17 -42.17 6.61 -15.39
C LEU A 17 -41.45 5.33 -15.81
N VAL A 18 -40.88 5.33 -17.02
CA VAL A 18 -39.95 4.28 -17.45
C VAL A 18 -38.62 4.55 -16.77
N SER A 19 -38.28 3.58 -15.94
CA SER A 19 -37.09 3.42 -15.13
C SER A 19 -35.79 3.93 -15.74
N TYR A 20 -35.05 4.61 -14.88
CA TYR A 20 -33.68 5.12 -14.98
C TYR A 20 -32.62 3.99 -15.10
N GLU A 21 -32.86 2.94 -15.88
CA GLU A 21 -31.98 1.77 -16.02
C GLU A 21 -31.50 1.49 -17.46
N ASN A 22 -31.74 2.39 -18.41
CA ASN A 22 -31.39 2.18 -19.83
C ASN A 22 -30.39 3.20 -20.40
N TYR A 23 -29.51 3.78 -19.57
CA TYR A 23 -28.44 4.66 -20.05
C TYR A 23 -27.03 4.02 -20.05
N TYR A 24 -26.85 2.87 -19.38
CA TYR A 24 -25.53 2.22 -19.27
C TYR A 24 -25.27 1.09 -20.28
N ASN A 25 -26.28 0.63 -21.00
CA ASN A 25 -26.13 -0.50 -21.94
C ASN A 25 -25.96 -0.12 -23.41
N THR A 26 -25.83 1.17 -23.74
CA THR A 26 -25.57 1.64 -25.12
C THR A 26 -24.25 2.42 -25.26
N LEU A 27 -23.40 2.35 -24.24
CA LEU A 27 -22.00 2.83 -24.25
C LEU A 27 -21.00 1.66 -24.23
N PHE A 28 -21.47 0.45 -24.55
CA PHE A 28 -20.69 -0.79 -24.58
C PHE A 28 -20.25 -1.21 -26.01
N PHE A 29 -20.76 -0.55 -27.06
CA PHE A 29 -20.58 -1.02 -28.45
C PHE A 29 -19.75 -0.11 -29.39
N LEU A 30 -19.06 0.91 -28.87
CA LEU A 30 -18.14 1.75 -29.66
C LEU A 30 -16.76 1.94 -29.00
N LYS A 31 -16.23 0.88 -28.40
CA LYS A 31 -14.81 0.78 -28.01
C LYS A 31 -14.14 -0.47 -28.58
N GLN A 32 -14.54 -0.88 -29.78
CA GLN A 32 -13.90 -1.95 -30.54
C GLN A 32 -13.45 -1.44 -31.91
N SER A 33 -12.49 -0.52 -31.91
CA SER A 33 -11.71 -0.16 -33.12
C SER A 33 -10.45 0.69 -32.88
N ALA A 34 -10.11 1.06 -31.64
CA ALA A 34 -8.82 1.72 -31.33
C ALA A 34 -7.80 0.70 -30.79
N LEU A 35 -7.66 -0.42 -31.49
CA LEU A 35 -6.53 -1.33 -31.39
C LEU A 35 -5.64 -0.97 -32.56
N PHE A 36 -4.65 -0.10 -32.38
CA PHE A 36 -3.41 -0.01 -33.17
C PHE A 36 -2.62 1.23 -32.72
N ILE A 37 -1.35 1.01 -32.35
CA ILE A 37 -0.32 2.00 -32.00
C ILE A 37 -0.44 2.65 -30.61
N LEU A 38 -0.15 1.88 -29.55
CA LEU A 38 0.70 2.36 -28.45
C LEU A 38 1.70 1.26 -28.09
N SER A 39 2.94 1.56 -28.45
CA SER A 39 4.16 0.79 -28.26
C SER A 39 4.53 0.63 -26.78
N SER A 40 4.89 -0.62 -26.43
CA SER A 40 5.95 -0.97 -25.47
C SER A 40 5.91 -0.43 -24.03
N THR A 41 4.76 -0.45 -23.35
CA THR A 41 4.76 -0.43 -21.87
C THR A 41 3.72 -1.41 -21.31
N SER A 42 3.77 -2.67 -21.76
CA SER A 42 2.94 -3.74 -21.17
C SER A 42 3.42 -4.12 -19.76
N LEU A 43 4.68 -3.87 -19.41
CA LEU A 43 5.20 -4.10 -18.05
C LEU A 43 4.79 -3.03 -17.03
N ASP A 44 4.68 -1.75 -17.43
CA ASP A 44 4.19 -0.70 -16.53
C ASP A 44 2.68 -0.82 -16.24
N TYR A 45 1.92 -1.37 -17.19
CA TYR A 45 0.47 -1.55 -17.03
C TYR A 45 0.11 -2.79 -16.19
N MET A 46 0.95 -3.84 -16.21
CA MET A 46 0.72 -5.03 -15.38
C MET A 46 1.07 -4.82 -13.90
N MET A 47 1.85 -3.79 -13.56
CA MET A 47 2.16 -3.43 -12.16
C MET A 47 1.08 -2.56 -11.50
N LYS A 48 0.11 -2.03 -12.29
CA LYS A 48 -0.95 -1.13 -11.81
C LYS A 48 -2.26 -1.83 -11.46
N LEU A 49 -2.36 -3.14 -11.71
CA LEU A 49 -3.58 -3.93 -11.52
C LEU A 49 -3.61 -4.77 -10.22
N SER A 50 -2.51 -4.88 -9.47
CA SER A 50 -2.50 -5.50 -8.14
C SER A 50 -2.89 -4.53 -7.01
N VAL A 51 -3.12 -3.25 -7.32
CA VAL A 51 -3.27 -2.17 -6.32
C VAL A 51 -4.74 -1.89 -5.93
N TRP A 52 -5.73 -2.41 -6.67
CA TRP A 52 -7.15 -2.19 -6.37
C TRP A 52 -7.82 -3.51 -5.93
N GLU A 53 -8.55 -3.45 -4.80
CA GLU A 53 -9.32 -4.52 -4.11
C GLU A 53 -8.66 -5.29 -2.95
N GLY A 54 -7.38 -5.05 -2.66
CA GLY A 54 -6.77 -5.49 -1.40
C GLY A 54 -5.89 -4.37 -0.87
N GLY A 55 -6.37 -3.61 0.11
CA GLY A 55 -5.59 -2.54 0.71
C GLY A 55 -4.24 -3.08 1.17
N MET A 56 -3.17 -2.72 0.46
CA MET A 56 -1.81 -2.97 0.92
C MET A 56 -1.67 -2.20 2.23
N THR A 57 -1.73 -2.90 3.36
CA THR A 57 -1.28 -2.35 4.63
C THR A 57 0.22 -2.20 4.50
N LEU A 58 0.66 -1.00 4.09
CA LEU A 58 2.07 -0.61 4.20
C LEU A 58 2.48 -0.87 5.64
N ALA A 59 3.27 -1.92 5.84
CA ALA A 59 3.72 -2.31 7.16
C ALA A 59 4.46 -1.11 7.76
N LYS A 60 4.06 -0.68 8.96
CA LYS A 60 4.61 0.51 9.59
C LYS A 60 6.11 0.35 9.80
N VAL A 61 6.90 1.16 9.10
CA VAL A 61 8.32 1.30 9.35
C VAL A 61 8.52 2.10 10.64
N GLN A 62 9.36 1.61 11.53
CA GLN A 62 9.64 2.25 12.81
C GLN A 62 11.15 2.30 13.07
N ILE A 63 11.62 3.48 13.46
CA ILE A 63 12.95 3.68 14.03
C ILE A 63 12.76 4.04 15.50
N LYS A 64 13.24 3.18 16.39
CA LYS A 64 13.21 3.39 17.84
C LYS A 64 14.59 3.81 18.33
N VAL A 65 14.65 4.89 19.10
CA VAL A 65 15.85 5.32 19.81
C VAL A 65 15.91 4.59 21.15
N ASN A 66 16.93 3.75 21.37
CA ASN A 66 17.14 3.12 22.67
C ASN A 66 18.05 3.99 23.54
N ASP A 67 17.67 4.15 24.81
CA ASP A 67 18.49 4.83 25.80
C ASP A 67 19.85 4.17 25.93
N ASN A 68 20.90 5.00 25.94
CA ASN A 68 22.29 4.54 26.08
C ASN A 68 22.69 3.47 25.07
N GLY A 69 22.00 3.40 23.93
CA GLY A 69 22.12 2.31 22.98
C GLY A 69 21.89 2.69 21.52
N SER A 70 21.57 1.69 20.71
CA SER A 70 21.42 1.76 19.25
C SER A 70 20.11 2.39 18.78
N PHE A 71 20.08 2.74 17.49
CA PHE A 71 18.81 2.91 16.77
C PHE A 71 18.30 1.55 16.32
N ARG A 72 17.10 1.18 16.73
CA ARG A 72 16.44 -0.06 16.32
C ARG A 72 15.51 0.25 15.15
N VAL A 73 15.82 -0.31 13.99
CA VAL A 73 15.02 -0.16 12.78
C VAL A 73 14.21 -1.44 12.57
N THR A 74 12.92 -1.28 12.32
CA THR A 74 11.97 -2.38 12.08
C THR A 74 11.08 -2.01 10.90
N GLY A 75 10.92 -2.94 9.96
CA GLY A 75 10.13 -2.76 8.74
C GLY A 75 10.93 -3.13 7.50
N ASP A 76 10.29 -2.99 6.35
CA ASP A 76 10.94 -3.19 5.06
C ASP A 76 11.68 -1.90 4.67
N VAL A 77 13.00 -1.90 4.86
CA VAL A 77 13.87 -0.75 4.58
C VAL A 77 15.20 -1.20 3.99
N GLU A 78 15.72 -0.41 3.06
CA GLU A 78 17.05 -0.58 2.51
C GLU A 78 18.04 0.33 3.23
N LEU A 79 19.20 -0.21 3.58
CA LEU A 79 20.32 0.54 4.14
C LEU A 79 21.38 0.69 3.06
N VAL A 80 21.67 1.93 2.67
CA VAL A 80 22.64 2.26 1.60
C VAL A 80 23.78 3.12 2.13
N ASP A 81 24.95 3.02 1.50
CA ASP A 81 26.07 3.92 1.74
C ASP A 81 25.99 5.18 0.85
N SER A 82 26.99 6.08 0.97
CA SER A 82 27.06 7.32 0.19
C SER A 82 27.31 7.10 -1.31
N GLN A 83 27.74 5.90 -1.72
CA GLN A 83 27.95 5.52 -3.11
C GLN A 83 26.75 4.75 -3.69
N GLY A 84 25.73 4.46 -2.86
CA GLY A 84 24.55 3.70 -3.25
C GLY A 84 24.69 2.18 -3.11
N ASN A 85 25.76 1.67 -2.48
CA ASN A 85 25.88 0.24 -2.23
C ASN A 85 24.94 -0.17 -1.08
N VAL A 86 24.29 -1.32 -1.25
CA VAL A 86 23.31 -1.84 -0.29
C VAL A 86 24.01 -2.71 0.76
N PHE A 87 23.71 -2.44 2.03
CA PHE A 87 24.11 -3.30 3.13
C PHE A 87 23.11 -4.46 3.31
N PRO A 88 23.56 -5.63 3.80
CA PRO A 88 22.67 -6.75 4.08
C PRO A 88 21.77 -6.45 5.29
N ALA A 89 20.56 -5.95 5.03
CA ALA A 89 19.57 -5.62 6.05
C ALA A 89 18.59 -6.79 6.30
N LYS A 90 18.18 -6.94 7.56
CA LYS A 90 17.09 -7.83 7.97
C LYS A 90 15.82 -6.99 8.18
N PRO A 91 14.62 -7.59 8.28
CA PRO A 91 13.40 -6.85 8.64
C PRO A 91 13.47 -6.09 9.98
N ALA A 92 14.40 -6.48 10.85
CA ALA A 92 14.76 -5.70 12.02
C ALA A 92 16.27 -5.76 12.29
N PHE A 93 16.91 -4.60 12.41
CA PHE A 93 18.34 -4.47 12.70
C PHE A 93 18.62 -3.27 13.61
N SER A 94 19.85 -3.20 14.11
CA SER A 94 20.27 -2.12 15.03
C SER A 94 21.48 -1.40 14.48
N LEU A 95 21.39 -0.08 14.37
CA LEU A 95 22.47 0.80 13.91
C LEU A 95 23.25 1.36 15.09
N CYS A 96 24.56 1.49 14.91
CA CYS A 96 25.44 2.09 15.90
C CYS A 96 25.11 3.58 16.06
N ARG A 97 24.95 4.00 17.30
CA ARG A 97 24.79 5.41 17.68
C ARG A 97 25.98 5.95 18.49
N CYS A 98 26.76 5.05 19.10
CA CYS A 98 27.78 5.41 20.09
C CYS A 98 29.19 5.63 19.52
N GLY A 99 29.44 5.29 18.25
CA GLY A 99 30.78 5.41 17.66
C GLY A 99 31.75 4.26 18.00
N LEU A 100 31.40 3.38 18.96
CA LEU A 100 32.32 2.36 19.50
C LEU A 100 32.24 1.00 18.82
N SER A 101 31.35 0.82 17.85
CA SER A 101 31.15 -0.49 17.24
C SER A 101 32.30 -0.89 16.32
N LYS A 102 32.71 -2.16 16.38
CA LYS A 102 33.68 -2.74 15.43
C LYS A 102 33.05 -3.18 14.12
N ASN A 103 31.72 -3.26 14.05
CA ASN A 103 30.97 -3.72 12.88
C ASN A 103 30.05 -2.60 12.35
N MET A 104 30.61 -1.40 12.17
CA MET A 104 29.88 -0.26 11.60
C MET A 104 29.30 -0.64 10.22
N PRO A 105 28.06 -0.22 9.91
CA PRO A 105 27.17 0.69 10.64
C PRO A 105 26.30 0.02 11.72
N TYR A 106 26.47 -1.28 11.97
CA TYR A 106 25.65 -2.04 12.91
C TYR A 106 26.10 -1.89 14.37
N CYS A 107 25.18 -2.18 15.29
CA CYS A 107 25.48 -2.21 16.72
C CYS A 107 25.92 -3.61 17.18
N ASP A 108 27.07 -3.69 17.84
CA ASP A 108 27.67 -4.90 18.44
C ASP A 108 27.64 -4.88 19.99
N ALA A 109 26.82 -4.01 20.58
CA ALA A 109 26.71 -3.80 22.03
C ALA A 109 27.94 -3.16 22.72
N SER A 110 28.89 -2.60 21.96
CA SER A 110 30.05 -1.87 22.50
C SER A 110 29.69 -0.59 23.27
N HIS A 111 28.43 -0.13 23.19
CA HIS A 111 27.91 1.02 23.94
C HIS A 111 27.77 0.78 25.45
N LYS A 112 27.68 -0.48 25.89
CA LYS A 112 27.37 -0.81 27.29
C LYS A 112 28.43 -0.21 28.25
N GLY A 113 27.97 0.64 29.16
CA GLY A 113 28.81 1.28 30.18
C GLY A 113 29.76 2.37 29.65
N LYS A 114 29.65 2.76 28.37
CA LYS A 114 30.53 3.74 27.73
C LYS A 114 29.79 4.84 26.96
N PHE A 115 28.47 4.74 26.85
CA PHE A 115 27.65 5.65 26.09
C PHE A 115 26.42 6.05 26.90
N GLU A 116 26.27 7.35 27.13
CA GLU A 116 25.14 7.93 27.84
C GLU A 116 24.42 8.92 26.92
N SER A 117 23.18 8.59 26.57
CA SER A 117 22.33 9.44 25.74
C SER A 117 20.87 9.02 25.89
N VAL A 118 20.09 9.92 26.50
CA VAL A 118 18.65 9.79 26.69
C VAL A 118 17.98 10.89 25.88
N VAL A 119 17.17 10.50 24.90
CA VAL A 119 16.44 11.43 24.01
C VAL A 119 14.95 11.15 24.15
N ARG A 120 14.15 12.20 24.27
CA ARG A 120 12.69 12.11 24.41
C ARG A 120 12.02 12.95 23.34
N ALA A 121 10.96 12.42 22.74
CA ALA A 121 10.08 13.20 21.89
C ALA A 121 9.26 14.15 22.78
N PRO A 122 8.87 15.34 22.28
CA PRO A 122 7.92 16.19 22.98
C PRO A 122 6.58 15.46 23.13
N GLU A 123 5.86 15.76 24.21
CA GLU A 123 4.49 15.30 24.39
C GLU A 123 3.60 15.99 23.36
N ALA A 124 2.64 15.26 22.80
CA ALA A 124 1.66 15.84 21.89
C ALA A 124 0.69 16.69 22.73
N GLU A 125 0.72 18.01 22.52
CA GLU A 125 -0.29 18.95 23.03
C GLU A 125 -1.64 18.77 22.31
#